data_AF-A0A9D2UJ41-F1
#
_entry.id   AF-A0A9D2UJ41-F1
#
_cell.length_a   1.000
_cell.length_b   1.000
_cell.length_c   1.000
_cell.angle_alpha   90.00
_cell.angle_beta   90.00
_cell.angle_gamma   90.00
#
_symmetry.space_group_name_H-M   'P 1'
#
loop_
_entity.id
_entity.type
_entity.pdbx_description
1 polymer ?
#
loop_
_entity_poly.entity_id
_entity_poly.type
_entity_poly.pdbx_seq_one_letter_code
_entity_poly.pdbx_strand_id
1 'polypeptide(L)'
;MNKDSISAKLLSDPRGYICHKSAVALRRCYVVMCSAYTALLAKLKGVVFASIPECDGVPYLSRCPRSVIRVGRDFKINSSFKSNNIGVLSRSRLTTNDTGAQIIIGDRVGVSAVTISAFERITIGDDTLIGGNVLITDSDWHQIDPGERLEGRGQAASAEVKIGRNVFIGTRSIVLKGVTIGDNSIIGAGSVVTRDIPPNVIAAGNPCRVIKRL
;
A
#
# COMPACT_ATOMS: atom_id res chain seq x y z
N MET A 1 -14.58 -16.84 17.71
CA MET A 1 -14.06 -18.13 18.20
C MET A 1 -12.91 -17.86 19.17
N ASN A 2 -12.99 -18.34 20.41
CA ASN A 2 -11.95 -18.13 21.42
C ASN A 2 -10.64 -18.86 21.03
N LYS A 3 -9.45 -18.28 21.29
CA LYS A 3 -8.13 -18.88 20.97
C LYS A 3 -7.94 -20.26 21.59
N ASP A 4 -8.54 -20.48 22.75
CA ASP A 4 -8.47 -21.76 23.48
C ASP A 4 -9.26 -22.86 22.75
N SER A 5 -10.41 -22.51 22.17
CA SER A 5 -11.24 -23.45 21.41
C SER A 5 -10.61 -23.90 20.09
N ILE A 6 -9.80 -23.04 19.47
CA ILE A 6 -9.03 -23.37 18.25
C ILE A 6 -7.84 -24.27 18.61
N SER A 7 -7.16 -23.96 19.72
CA SER A 7 -5.99 -24.74 20.16
C SER A 7 -6.38 -26.17 20.55
N ALA A 8 -7.49 -26.35 21.27
CA ALA A 8 -8.00 -27.69 21.60
C ALA A 8 -8.38 -28.51 20.36
N LYS A 9 -9.03 -27.90 19.35
CA LYS A 9 -9.38 -28.55 18.08
C LYS A 9 -8.15 -28.89 17.22
N LEU A 10 -7.12 -28.04 17.23
CA LEU A 10 -5.88 -28.36 16.51
C LEU A 10 -5.12 -29.50 17.19
N LEU A 11 -5.11 -29.55 18.53
CA LEU A 11 -4.45 -30.63 19.27
C LEU A 11 -5.10 -32.01 19.06
N SER A 12 -6.39 -32.07 18.68
CA SER A 12 -7.03 -33.32 18.25
C SER A 12 -6.55 -33.85 16.89
N ASP A 13 -5.79 -33.05 16.13
CA ASP A 13 -5.06 -33.47 14.92
C ASP A 13 -3.55 -33.14 15.08
N PRO A 14 -2.77 -34.01 15.76
CA PRO A 14 -1.36 -33.73 16.06
C PRO A 14 -0.52 -33.47 14.81
N ARG A 15 -0.80 -34.16 13.70
CA ARG A 15 -0.07 -33.96 12.43
C ARG A 15 -0.40 -32.60 11.83
N GLY A 16 -1.68 -32.25 11.75
CA GLY A 16 -2.13 -30.93 11.28
C GLY A 16 -1.59 -29.80 12.15
N TYR A 17 -1.58 -29.97 13.47
CA TYR A 17 -1.00 -29.01 14.41
C TYR A 17 0.50 -28.79 14.18
N ILE A 18 1.29 -29.87 14.08
CA ILE A 18 2.74 -29.78 13.83
C ILE A 18 3.00 -29.11 12.47
N CYS A 19 2.28 -29.51 11.43
CA CYS A 19 2.38 -28.92 10.09
C CYS A 19 2.07 -27.41 10.12
N HIS A 20 0.96 -27.02 10.74
CA HIS A 20 0.55 -25.63 10.90
C HIS A 20 1.60 -24.81 11.67
N LYS A 21 2.08 -25.31 12.82
CA LYS A 21 3.08 -24.62 13.63
C LYS A 21 4.42 -24.47 12.89
N SER A 22 4.85 -25.51 12.19
CA SER A 22 6.05 -25.49 11.36
C SER A 22 5.93 -24.46 10.24
N ALA A 23 4.79 -24.43 9.54
CA ALA A 23 4.53 -23.44 8.50
C ALA A 23 4.53 -22.00 9.04
N VAL A 24 3.92 -21.76 10.21
CA VAL A 24 3.95 -20.45 10.87
C VAL A 24 5.37 -20.04 11.27
N ALA A 25 6.16 -20.97 11.80
CA ALA A 25 7.56 -20.71 12.18
C ALA A 25 8.42 -20.38 10.95
N LEU A 26 8.33 -21.18 9.88
CA LEU A 26 9.02 -20.92 8.62
C LEU A 26 8.63 -19.57 8.01
N ARG A 27 7.33 -19.23 8.02
CA ARG A 27 6.86 -17.92 7.56
C ARG A 27 7.45 -16.78 8.39
N ARG A 28 7.54 -16.92 9.71
CA ARG A 28 8.19 -15.90 10.56
C ARG A 28 9.65 -15.70 10.21
N CYS A 29 10.41 -16.80 10.05
CA CYS A 29 11.80 -16.71 9.61
C CYS A 29 11.91 -16.02 8.24
N TYR A 30 11.05 -16.37 7.30
CA TYR A 30 10.99 -15.74 5.99
C TYR A 30 10.71 -14.24 6.07
N VAL A 31 9.74 -13.83 6.89
CA VAL A 31 9.41 -12.41 7.12
C VAL A 31 10.60 -11.67 7.71
N VAL A 32 11.28 -12.22 8.71
CA VAL A 32 12.46 -11.58 9.32
C VAL A 32 13.57 -11.38 8.29
N MET A 33 13.87 -12.40 7.49
CA MET A 33 14.88 -12.31 6.42
C MET A 33 14.50 -11.27 5.36
N CYS A 34 13.25 -11.27 4.89
CA CYS A 34 12.76 -10.28 3.93
C CYS A 34 12.81 -8.86 4.50
N SER A 35 12.47 -8.68 5.78
CA SER A 35 12.47 -7.40 6.48
C SER A 35 13.88 -6.83 6.59
N ALA A 36 14.85 -7.64 7.03
CA ALA A 36 16.25 -7.25 7.11
C ALA A 36 16.83 -6.90 5.74
N TYR A 37 16.55 -7.73 4.72
CA TYR A 37 17.00 -7.46 3.36
C TYR A 37 16.37 -6.20 2.76
N THR A 38 15.08 -5.97 3.02
CA THR A 38 14.38 -4.75 2.58
C THR A 38 14.97 -3.51 3.23
N ALA A 39 15.30 -3.54 4.52
CA ALA A 39 15.95 -2.43 5.21
C ALA A 39 17.34 -2.11 4.61
N LEU A 40 18.13 -3.14 4.24
CA LEU A 40 19.39 -2.95 3.53
C LEU A 40 19.18 -2.29 2.16
N LEU A 41 18.26 -2.80 1.35
CA LEU A 41 17.94 -2.23 0.03
C LEU A 41 17.43 -0.79 0.14
N ALA A 42 16.63 -0.50 1.15
CA ALA A 42 16.12 0.84 1.42
C ALA A 42 17.27 1.82 1.69
N LYS A 43 18.22 1.43 2.55
CA LYS A 43 19.42 2.23 2.85
C LYS A 43 20.24 2.50 1.59
N LEU A 44 20.50 1.48 0.77
CA LEU A 44 21.24 1.62 -0.49
C LEU A 44 20.53 2.54 -1.49
N LYS A 45 19.20 2.60 -1.45
CA LYS A 45 18.37 3.42 -2.34
C LYS A 45 18.03 4.79 -1.76
N GLY A 46 18.42 5.11 -0.52
CA GLY A 46 18.04 6.35 0.16
C GLY A 46 16.56 6.44 0.54
N VAL A 47 15.89 5.30 0.75
CA VAL A 47 14.54 5.21 1.30
C VAL A 47 14.65 5.12 2.82
N VAL A 48 13.89 5.96 3.53
CA VAL A 48 13.96 6.07 4.99
C VAL A 48 12.77 5.38 5.63
N PHE A 49 13.04 4.34 6.40
CA PHE A 49 12.07 3.75 7.33
C PHE A 49 12.42 4.16 8.75
N ALA A 50 11.42 4.59 9.53
CA ALA A 50 11.62 4.97 10.94
C ALA A 50 11.93 3.77 11.85
N SER A 51 11.50 2.56 11.44
CA SER A 51 11.86 1.28 12.06
C SER A 51 11.98 0.20 10.97
N ILE A 52 12.57 -0.95 11.26
CA ILE A 52 12.60 -2.07 10.31
C ILE A 52 11.14 -2.46 9.95
N PRO A 53 10.76 -2.46 8.67
CA PRO A 53 9.38 -2.79 8.26
C PRO A 53 9.14 -4.29 8.33
N GLU A 54 7.91 -4.71 8.68
CA GLU A 54 7.50 -6.13 8.62
C GLU A 54 7.15 -6.49 7.16
N CYS A 55 8.03 -7.23 6.50
CA CYS A 55 7.92 -7.55 5.07
C CYS A 55 7.64 -9.04 4.84
N ASP A 56 6.46 -9.40 4.34
CA ASP A 56 6.21 -10.74 3.79
C ASP A 56 6.51 -10.75 2.28
N GLY A 57 7.76 -11.05 1.95
CA GLY A 57 8.34 -10.85 0.63
C GLY A 57 9.00 -9.48 0.47
N VAL A 58 9.86 -9.37 -0.53
CA VAL A 58 10.67 -8.16 -0.75
C VAL A 58 9.92 -7.20 -1.68
N PRO A 59 9.58 -5.97 -1.24
CA PRO A 59 8.93 -4.98 -2.10
C PRO A 59 9.89 -4.44 -3.15
N TYR A 60 9.34 -3.83 -4.20
CA TYR A 60 10.11 -3.07 -5.17
C TYR A 60 10.21 -1.61 -4.70
N LEU A 61 11.44 -1.12 -4.53
CA LEU A 61 11.73 0.24 -4.14
C LEU A 61 12.50 0.93 -5.28
N SER A 62 11.97 2.05 -5.77
CA SER A 62 12.66 2.92 -6.73
C SER A 62 12.55 4.37 -6.30
N ARG A 63 13.68 5.05 -6.21
CA ARG A 63 13.76 6.45 -5.80
C ARG A 63 14.50 7.27 -6.85
N CYS A 64 13.83 8.26 -7.41
CA CYS A 64 14.39 9.22 -8.36
C CYS A 64 15.44 10.10 -7.64
N PRO A 65 16.50 10.57 -8.31
CA PRO A 65 17.41 11.54 -7.71
C PRO A 65 16.67 12.76 -7.13
N ARG A 66 17.07 13.21 -5.94
CA ARG A 66 16.45 14.32 -5.19
C ARG A 66 14.98 14.14 -4.80
N SER A 67 14.39 12.95 -4.97
CA SER A 67 13.07 12.62 -4.43
C SER A 67 13.17 11.98 -3.04
N VAL A 68 12.04 11.88 -2.33
CA VAL A 68 11.95 11.40 -0.96
C VAL A 68 10.95 10.25 -0.85
N ILE A 69 11.36 9.16 -0.19
CA ILE A 69 10.43 8.14 0.33
C ILE A 69 10.71 7.99 1.82
N ARG A 70 9.72 8.35 2.65
CA ARG A 70 9.77 8.24 4.11
C ARG A 70 8.58 7.46 4.60
N VAL A 71 8.84 6.50 5.49
CA VAL A 71 7.84 5.61 6.06
C VAL A 71 8.00 5.57 7.57
N GLY A 72 6.89 5.71 8.28
CA GLY A 72 6.80 5.68 9.73
C GLY A 72 7.11 4.31 10.35
N ARG A 73 6.84 4.22 11.65
CA ARG A 73 7.05 3.02 12.47
C ARG A 73 5.96 1.98 12.21
N ASP A 74 6.26 0.74 12.54
CA ASP A 74 5.31 -0.39 12.49
C ASP A 74 4.66 -0.60 11.11
N PHE A 75 5.38 -0.24 10.04
CA PHE A 75 4.93 -0.43 8.67
C PHE A 75 4.93 -1.92 8.29
N LYS A 76 3.81 -2.40 7.75
CA LYS A 76 3.66 -3.78 7.27
C LYS A 76 3.40 -3.83 5.78
N ILE A 77 4.15 -4.67 5.07
CA ILE A 77 4.09 -4.74 3.61
C ILE A 77 4.11 -6.18 3.13
N ASN A 78 2.99 -6.60 2.56
CA ASN A 78 2.84 -7.90 1.92
C ASN A 78 3.21 -7.80 0.44
N SER A 79 4.24 -8.54 0.02
CA SER A 79 4.84 -8.47 -1.33
C SER A 79 5.05 -9.84 -1.99
N SER A 80 4.67 -10.93 -1.33
CA SER A 80 4.76 -12.29 -1.88
C SER A 80 3.40 -12.82 -2.34
N PHE A 81 3.35 -13.66 -3.36
CA PHE A 81 2.13 -14.33 -3.82
C PHE A 81 1.42 -15.14 -2.72
N LYS A 82 2.16 -15.58 -1.69
CA LYS A 82 1.65 -16.36 -0.56
C LYS A 82 1.33 -15.52 0.69
N SER A 83 1.54 -14.21 0.63
CA SER A 83 1.51 -13.35 1.83
C SER A 83 0.12 -12.96 2.31
N ASN A 84 -0.89 -13.02 1.42
CA ASN A 84 -2.25 -12.62 1.74
C ASN A 84 -3.27 -13.47 0.98
N ASN A 85 -4.28 -13.97 1.69
CA ASN A 85 -5.34 -14.82 1.15
C ASN A 85 -6.28 -14.09 0.17
N ILE A 86 -6.29 -12.75 0.15
CA ILE A 86 -7.04 -11.97 -0.85
C ILE A 86 -6.50 -12.12 -2.28
N GLY A 87 -5.31 -12.72 -2.42
CA GLY A 87 -4.58 -12.86 -3.68
C GLY A 87 -3.71 -11.64 -3.97
N VAL A 88 -2.42 -11.89 -4.12
CA VAL A 88 -1.40 -10.87 -4.47
C VAL A 88 -1.04 -11.04 -5.95
N LEU A 89 -1.27 -10.02 -6.76
CA LEU A 89 -1.00 -10.06 -8.21
C LEU A 89 0.42 -9.60 -8.55
N SER A 90 1.03 -8.79 -7.68
CA SER A 90 2.42 -8.35 -7.84
C SER A 90 3.03 -7.93 -6.51
N ARG A 91 4.36 -7.79 -6.47
CA ARG A 91 5.06 -7.25 -5.29
C ARG A 91 4.59 -5.82 -5.03
N SER A 92 4.51 -5.43 -3.76
CA SER A 92 4.24 -4.02 -3.45
C SER A 92 5.36 -3.13 -4.00
N ARG A 93 5.00 -1.96 -4.52
CA ARG A 93 5.91 -1.00 -5.16
C ARG A 93 5.78 0.38 -4.53
N LEU A 94 6.91 0.97 -4.14
CA LEU A 94 7.01 2.37 -3.76
C LEU A 94 7.98 3.06 -4.74
N THR A 95 7.46 3.97 -5.55
CA THR A 95 8.20 4.59 -6.64
C THR A 95 7.99 6.09 -6.71
N THR A 96 9.08 6.85 -6.73
CA THR A 96 9.05 8.27 -7.12
C THR A 96 9.62 8.42 -8.53
N ASN A 97 9.01 9.24 -9.39
CA ASN A 97 9.33 9.30 -10.82
C ASN A 97 9.81 10.68 -11.29
N ASP A 98 9.81 11.69 -10.42
CA ASP A 98 10.33 13.03 -10.73
C ASP A 98 11.27 13.53 -9.61
N THR A 99 12.08 14.52 -9.94
CA THR A 99 12.92 15.23 -9.00
C THR A 99 12.05 16.05 -8.04
N GLY A 100 12.30 15.91 -6.74
CA GLY A 100 11.45 16.54 -5.72
C GLY A 100 10.18 15.79 -5.35
N ALA A 101 9.83 14.72 -6.08
CA ALA A 101 8.66 13.89 -5.76
C ALA A 101 8.73 13.28 -4.34
N GLN A 102 7.58 13.10 -3.69
CA GLN A 102 7.54 12.62 -2.30
C GLN A 102 6.52 11.48 -2.10
N ILE A 103 6.94 10.44 -1.38
CA ILE A 103 6.04 9.48 -0.74
C ILE A 103 6.27 9.58 0.76
N ILE A 104 5.26 10.00 1.51
CA ILE A 104 5.31 10.14 2.96
C ILE A 104 4.22 9.28 3.59
N ILE A 105 4.61 8.25 4.32
CA ILE A 105 3.71 7.28 4.96
C ILE A 105 3.88 7.39 6.47
N GLY A 106 2.76 7.50 7.20
CA GLY A 106 2.69 7.58 8.65
C GLY A 106 3.01 6.27 9.38
N ASP A 107 2.71 6.26 10.67
CA ASP A 107 2.92 5.12 11.56
C ASP A 107 1.79 4.08 11.44
N ARG A 108 2.10 2.81 11.70
CA ARG A 108 1.13 1.69 11.78
C ARG A 108 0.31 1.48 10.49
N VAL A 109 0.91 1.77 9.34
CA VAL A 109 0.29 1.55 8.03
C VAL A 109 0.54 0.13 7.54
N GLY A 110 -0.51 -0.54 7.07
CA GLY A 110 -0.46 -1.89 6.51
C GLY A 110 -0.89 -1.93 5.06
N VAL A 111 -0.08 -2.52 4.18
CA VAL A 111 -0.37 -2.60 2.75
C VAL A 111 -0.17 -4.01 2.18
N SER A 112 -0.92 -4.35 1.13
CA SER A 112 -0.74 -5.62 0.41
C SER A 112 -0.72 -5.42 -1.09
N ALA A 113 0.34 -5.90 -1.76
CA ALA A 113 0.49 -5.83 -3.22
C ALA A 113 0.20 -4.44 -3.83
N VAL A 114 0.47 -3.37 -3.09
CA VAL A 114 0.08 -2.01 -3.46
C VAL A 114 1.06 -1.44 -4.49
N THR A 115 0.58 -0.57 -5.38
CA THR A 115 1.46 0.31 -6.17
C THR A 115 1.23 1.75 -5.71
N ILE A 116 2.27 2.38 -5.17
CA ILE A 116 2.29 3.80 -4.80
C ILE A 116 3.34 4.48 -5.68
N SER A 117 2.87 5.30 -6.62
CA SER A 117 3.72 5.92 -7.62
C SER A 117 3.53 7.43 -7.66
N ALA A 118 4.54 8.17 -7.17
CA ALA A 118 4.51 9.62 -7.03
C ALA A 118 5.35 10.32 -8.12
N PHE A 119 4.79 11.36 -8.71
CA PHE A 119 5.48 12.37 -9.53
C PHE A 119 5.56 13.72 -8.79
N GLU A 120 4.65 13.99 -7.87
CA GLU A 120 4.62 15.21 -7.07
C GLU A 120 4.67 14.86 -5.58
N ARG A 121 3.56 14.38 -5.01
CA ARG A 121 3.44 14.09 -3.58
C ARG A 121 2.28 13.15 -3.30
N ILE A 122 2.57 12.06 -2.60
CA ILE A 122 1.58 11.15 -2.03
C ILE A 122 1.81 11.08 -0.52
N THR A 123 0.77 11.41 0.25
CA THR A 123 0.78 11.32 1.72
C THR A 123 -0.25 10.32 2.21
N ILE A 124 0.13 9.49 3.20
CA ILE A 124 -0.74 8.51 3.85
C ILE A 124 -0.62 8.68 5.36
N GLY A 125 -1.75 8.97 6.02
CA GLY A 125 -1.83 9.14 7.46
C GLY A 125 -1.72 7.84 8.24
N ASP A 126 -1.46 8.00 9.54
CA ASP A 126 -1.30 6.90 10.49
C ASP A 126 -2.50 5.93 10.50
N ASP A 127 -2.27 4.70 10.95
CA ASP A 127 -3.31 3.69 11.17
C ASP A 127 -4.10 3.30 9.91
N THR A 128 -3.61 3.66 8.73
CA THR A 128 -4.27 3.38 7.45
C THR A 128 -4.00 1.95 6.98
N LEU A 129 -5.05 1.28 6.49
CA LEU A 129 -4.97 -0.05 5.90
C LEU A 129 -5.29 0.01 4.41
N ILE A 130 -4.40 -0.54 3.59
CA ILE A 130 -4.54 -0.57 2.14
C ILE A 130 -4.62 -2.02 1.68
N GLY A 131 -5.77 -2.37 1.10
CA GLY A 131 -6.07 -3.69 0.60
C GLY A 131 -5.16 -4.14 -0.54
N GLY A 132 -5.29 -5.42 -0.89
CA GLY A 132 -4.56 -6.07 -1.97
C GLY A 132 -4.65 -5.30 -3.28
N ASN A 133 -3.52 -5.10 -3.99
CA ASN A 133 -3.51 -4.68 -5.40
C ASN A 133 -4.14 -3.29 -5.65
N VAL A 134 -4.11 -2.41 -4.65
CA VAL A 134 -4.52 -1.01 -4.81
C VAL A 134 -3.47 -0.24 -5.62
N LEU A 135 -3.92 0.64 -6.50
CA LEU A 135 -3.10 1.63 -7.19
C LEU A 135 -3.36 3.02 -6.59
N ILE A 136 -2.29 3.72 -6.22
CA ILE A 136 -2.30 5.12 -5.80
C ILE A 136 -1.31 5.87 -6.68
N THR A 137 -1.79 6.85 -7.43
CA THR A 137 -0.95 7.65 -8.32
C THR A 137 -1.42 9.10 -8.35
N ASP A 138 -0.45 10.01 -8.37
CA ASP A 138 -0.65 11.46 -8.41
C ASP A 138 -0.39 12.05 -9.80
N SER A 139 -0.34 11.23 -10.87
CA SER A 139 -0.06 11.64 -12.24
C SER A 139 -0.91 10.89 -13.26
N ASP A 140 -1.18 11.54 -14.39
CA ASP A 140 -1.82 10.91 -15.57
C ASP A 140 -0.85 10.03 -16.38
N TRP A 141 0.46 10.03 -16.03
CA TRP A 141 1.57 9.33 -16.69
C TRP A 141 1.90 9.79 -18.11
N HIS A 142 0.88 10.11 -18.89
CA HIS A 142 0.99 10.62 -20.24
C HIS A 142 0.10 11.84 -20.41
N GLN A 143 0.46 12.67 -21.38
CA GLN A 143 -0.29 13.85 -21.76
C GLN A 143 -1.68 13.44 -22.26
N ILE A 144 -2.70 14.20 -21.86
CA ILE A 144 -4.07 13.97 -22.32
C ILE A 144 -4.20 14.41 -23.78
N ASP A 145 -3.52 15.50 -24.16
CA ASP A 145 -3.49 15.96 -25.54
C ASP A 145 -2.80 14.92 -26.45
N PRO A 146 -3.45 14.47 -27.54
CA PRO A 146 -2.89 13.47 -28.43
C PRO A 146 -1.60 13.91 -29.14
N GLY A 147 -1.46 15.19 -29.49
CA GLY A 147 -0.28 15.73 -30.16
C GLY A 147 0.92 15.71 -29.22
N GLU A 148 0.76 16.30 -28.04
CA GLU A 148 1.80 16.29 -27.00
C GLU A 148 2.22 14.86 -26.62
N ARG A 149 1.26 13.94 -26.52
CA ARG A 149 1.52 12.53 -26.19
C ARG A 149 2.28 11.79 -27.28
N LEU A 150 1.99 12.06 -28.56
CA LEU A 150 2.70 11.44 -29.69
C LEU A 150 4.16 11.91 -29.75
N GLU A 151 4.37 13.19 -29.48
CA GLU A 151 5.68 13.83 -29.60
C GLU A 151 6.51 13.73 -28.32
N GLY A 152 5.92 13.25 -27.22
CA GLY A 152 6.55 13.17 -25.90
C GLY A 152 6.91 14.54 -25.35
N ARG A 153 6.16 15.59 -25.73
CA ARG A 153 6.39 16.97 -25.30
C ARG A 153 5.53 17.32 -24.08
N GLY A 154 6.02 18.23 -23.25
CA GLY A 154 5.32 18.64 -22.03
C GLY A 154 5.38 17.59 -20.91
N GLN A 155 4.96 17.96 -19.70
CA GLN A 155 4.89 17.06 -18.55
C GLN A 155 3.44 16.59 -18.37
N ALA A 156 3.23 15.30 -18.11
CA ALA A 156 1.91 14.80 -17.74
C ALA A 156 1.40 15.51 -16.48
N ALA A 157 0.11 15.80 -16.44
CA ALA A 157 -0.48 16.50 -15.30
C ALA A 157 -0.31 15.66 -14.02
N SER A 158 0.19 16.29 -12.98
CA SER A 158 0.25 15.74 -11.63
C SER A 158 -0.46 16.64 -10.63
N ALA A 159 -0.96 16.03 -9.56
CA ALA A 159 -1.59 16.73 -8.45
C ALA A 159 -1.52 15.85 -7.19
N GLU A 160 -1.07 16.43 -6.08
CA GLU A 160 -0.91 15.76 -4.78
C GLU A 160 -2.10 14.86 -4.40
N VAL A 161 -1.80 13.66 -3.90
CA VAL A 161 -2.78 12.74 -3.29
C VAL A 161 -2.61 12.71 -1.78
N LYS A 162 -3.70 12.90 -1.04
CA LYS A 162 -3.73 12.89 0.43
C LYS A 162 -4.66 11.81 0.93
N ILE A 163 -4.13 10.87 1.69
CA ILE A 163 -4.93 9.87 2.40
C ILE A 163 -4.80 10.19 3.90
N GLY A 164 -5.93 10.43 4.55
CA GLY A 164 -6.03 10.74 5.96
C GLY A 164 -5.61 9.60 6.88
N ARG A 165 -5.86 9.77 8.18
CA ARG A 165 -5.59 8.74 9.20
C ARG A 165 -6.72 7.72 9.27
N ASN A 166 -6.40 6.49 9.68
CA ASN A 166 -7.38 5.42 9.90
C ASN A 166 -8.31 5.18 8.69
N VAL A 167 -7.78 5.35 7.48
CA VAL A 167 -8.52 5.05 6.24
C VAL A 167 -8.42 3.56 5.93
N PHE A 168 -9.49 2.96 5.43
CA PHE A 168 -9.43 1.61 4.86
C PHE A 168 -9.73 1.64 3.36
N ILE A 169 -8.75 1.28 2.53
CA ILE A 169 -8.92 1.21 1.08
C ILE A 169 -9.09 -0.25 0.64
N GLY A 170 -10.26 -0.58 0.12
CA GLY A 170 -10.60 -1.92 -0.34
C GLY A 170 -9.72 -2.41 -1.49
N THR A 171 -9.55 -3.73 -1.56
CA THR A 171 -8.74 -4.42 -2.59
C THR A 171 -9.06 -3.94 -4.02
N ARG A 172 -8.05 -3.83 -4.88
CA ARG A 172 -8.15 -3.44 -6.29
C ARG A 172 -8.78 -2.07 -6.55
N SER A 173 -8.75 -1.17 -5.57
CA SER A 173 -9.15 0.22 -5.79
C SER A 173 -8.06 1.01 -6.50
N ILE A 174 -8.45 2.07 -7.20
CA ILE A 174 -7.59 3.01 -7.90
C ILE A 174 -7.84 4.40 -7.32
N VAL A 175 -6.80 5.05 -6.80
CA VAL A 175 -6.83 6.45 -6.34
C VAL A 175 -6.04 7.29 -7.34
N LEU A 176 -6.72 8.25 -7.96
CA LEU A 176 -6.16 9.12 -8.98
C LEU A 176 -5.64 10.44 -8.40
N LYS A 177 -4.92 11.18 -9.24
CA LYS A 177 -4.28 12.44 -8.88
C LYS A 177 -5.25 13.48 -8.32
N GLY A 178 -4.75 14.30 -7.41
CA GLY A 178 -5.47 15.43 -6.82
C GLY A 178 -6.52 15.04 -5.78
N VAL A 179 -6.66 13.75 -5.46
CA VAL A 179 -7.68 13.27 -4.51
C VAL A 179 -7.19 13.40 -3.05
N THR A 180 -8.08 13.92 -2.21
CA THR A 180 -8.02 13.83 -0.75
C THR A 180 -9.07 12.84 -0.22
N ILE A 181 -8.63 11.84 0.55
CA ILE A 181 -9.50 10.92 1.30
C ILE A 181 -9.43 11.30 2.78
N GLY A 182 -10.54 11.76 3.33
CA GLY A 182 -10.63 12.20 4.72
C GLY A 182 -10.55 11.06 5.73
N ASP A 183 -10.12 11.43 6.94
CA ASP A 183 -9.94 10.54 8.09
C ASP A 183 -11.11 9.57 8.34
N ASN A 184 -10.79 8.38 8.84
CA ASN A 184 -11.72 7.29 9.20
C ASN A 184 -12.52 6.69 8.03
N SER A 185 -12.35 7.17 6.80
CA SER A 185 -13.21 6.76 5.68
C SER A 185 -12.87 5.37 5.16
N ILE A 186 -13.88 4.71 4.60
CA ILE A 186 -13.75 3.40 3.95
C ILE A 186 -14.01 3.55 2.46
N ILE A 187 -13.07 3.09 1.64
CA ILE A 187 -13.24 2.93 0.20
C ILE A 187 -13.56 1.47 -0.10
N GLY A 188 -14.69 1.20 -0.74
CA GLY A 188 -15.09 -0.16 -1.12
C GLY A 188 -14.13 -0.77 -2.14
N ALA A 189 -14.07 -2.10 -2.18
CA ALA A 189 -13.22 -2.83 -3.14
C ALA A 189 -13.57 -2.47 -4.60
N GLY A 190 -12.55 -2.44 -5.47
CA GLY A 190 -12.70 -2.17 -6.90
C GLY A 190 -13.11 -0.74 -7.25
N SER A 191 -13.01 0.21 -6.31
CA SER A 191 -13.47 1.59 -6.55
C SER A 191 -12.46 2.40 -7.35
N VAL A 192 -12.94 3.36 -8.16
CA VAL A 192 -12.10 4.33 -8.87
C VAL A 192 -12.35 5.72 -8.28
N VAL A 193 -11.44 6.15 -7.42
CA VAL A 193 -11.52 7.41 -6.69
C VAL A 193 -10.99 8.54 -7.58
N THR A 194 -11.93 9.34 -8.08
CA THR A 194 -11.68 10.43 -9.04
C THR A 194 -11.88 11.83 -8.45
N ARG A 195 -12.37 11.90 -7.20
CA ARG A 195 -12.73 13.13 -6.48
C ARG A 195 -12.52 12.91 -4.99
N ASP A 196 -12.40 14.00 -4.25
CA ASP A 196 -12.27 13.97 -2.80
C ASP A 196 -13.38 13.19 -2.11
N ILE A 197 -13.00 12.49 -1.04
CA ILE A 197 -13.89 11.74 -0.17
C ILE A 197 -13.84 12.42 1.21
N PRO A 198 -14.97 12.92 1.73
CA PRO A 198 -15.01 13.57 3.04
C PRO A 198 -14.68 12.56 4.16
N PRO A 199 -14.26 13.01 5.36
CA PRO A 199 -14.02 12.12 6.49
C PRO A 199 -15.31 11.43 6.98
N ASN A 200 -15.16 10.30 7.68
CA ASN A 200 -16.23 9.54 8.33
C ASN A 200 -17.33 9.04 7.38
N VAL A 201 -16.96 8.53 6.21
CA VAL A 201 -17.91 7.95 5.25
C VAL A 201 -17.45 6.60 4.73
N ILE A 202 -18.42 5.85 4.19
CA ILE A 202 -18.16 4.75 3.27
C ILE A 202 -18.46 5.24 1.87
N ALA A 203 -17.48 5.12 0.97
CA ALA A 203 -17.61 5.42 -0.45
C ALA A 203 -17.22 4.21 -1.29
N ALA A 204 -17.89 3.98 -2.42
CA ALA A 204 -17.44 2.96 -3.38
C ALA A 204 -17.93 3.25 -4.80
N GLY A 205 -17.45 2.44 -5.75
CA GLY A 205 -17.92 2.42 -7.13
C GLY A 205 -16.94 3.01 -8.15
N ASN A 206 -17.36 3.01 -9.41
CA ASN A 206 -16.62 3.62 -10.52
C ASN A 206 -17.59 4.52 -11.33
N PRO A 207 -17.51 5.85 -11.19
CA PRO A 207 -16.63 6.57 -10.26
C PRO A 207 -17.05 6.39 -8.80
N CYS A 208 -16.10 6.46 -7.87
CA CYS A 208 -16.35 6.31 -6.43
C CYS A 208 -17.24 7.45 -5.91
N ARG A 209 -18.26 7.09 -5.13
CA ARG A 209 -19.22 8.02 -4.52
C ARG A 209 -19.49 7.63 -3.08
N VAL A 210 -19.81 8.62 -2.25
CA VAL A 210 -20.27 8.39 -0.87
C VAL A 210 -21.57 7.58 -0.91
N ILE A 211 -21.59 6.48 -0.17
CA ILE A 211 -22.73 5.58 0.00
C ILE A 211 -23.46 5.90 1.30
N LYS A 212 -22.71 6.06 2.39
CA LYS A 212 -23.27 6.44 3.70
C LYS A 212 -22.22 7.06 4.61
N ARG A 213 -22.68 7.70 5.68
CA ARG A 213 -21.84 8.11 6.82
C ARG A 213 -21.53 6.92 7.73
N LEU A 214 -20.40 7.00 8.43
CA LEU A 214 -20.00 6.07 9.49
C LEU A 214 -20.65 6.43 10.83
#